data_AF-A0A8J8EZW8-F1
#
_entry.id   AF-A0A8J8EZW8-F1
#
_cell.length_a   1.000
_cell.length_b   1.000
_cell.length_c   1.000
_cell.angle_alpha   90.00
_cell.angle_beta   90.00
_cell.angle_gamma   90.00
#
_symmetry.space_group_name_H-M   'P 1'
#
loop_
_entity.id
_entity.type
_entity.pdbx_description
1 polymer ?
#
loop_
_entity_poly.entity_id
_entity_poly.type
_entity_poly.pdbx_seq_one_letter_code
_entity_poly.pdbx_strand_id
1 'polypeptide(L)'
;MKKPLIFVFLLLLFLSMISWSSVLADGGIREKPVLKPGTYFVYTARTNKTINESLLLDMTGSGNLFFSLKMDGKTVAMNVYGNGSVEFEVVGLKNDTATVMLTVSGTYAVVRYHGNLTTLWREEDVIGSKTYGNLTITALRSFKIIRPYLLNVRTGEVYDIHGVPYGRSLLFYDGKIRNGTRLFTSPEGLSVSVASVSTIGSTVITYYKKFLPPLLQVKTTPYTVSTAYISANGRSTLIYDPSSGILISYFGFSWADFQAAGFPVFGGIDRSGFSKLSDNTMFAPGLVLGDTNALGETSAVEYSAENSPLVYPYVLLLAASAAVGLWRVKGWGG
;
A
#
# COMPACT_ATOMS: atom_id res chain seq x y z
N MET A 1 22.50 55.55 -15.01
CA MET A 1 21.51 54.69 -14.29
C MET A 1 21.15 53.50 -15.18
N LYS A 2 21.74 52.31 -14.98
CA LYS A 2 21.49 51.09 -15.80
C LYS A 2 21.37 49.80 -14.95
N LYS A 3 20.93 49.90 -13.69
CA LYS A 3 20.75 48.75 -12.79
C LYS A 3 19.35 48.07 -12.77
N PRO A 4 18.24 48.64 -13.29
CA PRO A 4 16.93 48.02 -13.09
C PRO A 4 16.72 46.73 -13.90
N LEU A 5 17.35 46.61 -15.08
CA LEU A 5 17.12 45.47 -15.98
C LEU A 5 17.71 44.15 -15.45
N ILE A 6 18.89 44.20 -14.82
CA ILE A 6 19.54 43.02 -14.21
C ILE A 6 18.73 42.52 -13.01
N PHE A 7 18.14 43.43 -12.24
CA PHE A 7 17.33 43.08 -11.08
C PHE A 7 16.02 42.39 -11.49
N VAL A 8 15.35 42.89 -12.53
CA VAL A 8 14.13 42.25 -13.08
C VAL A 8 14.43 40.86 -13.65
N PHE A 9 15.57 40.69 -14.33
CA PHE A 9 15.97 39.38 -14.86
C PHE A 9 16.24 38.35 -13.75
N LEU A 10 17.00 38.74 -12.71
CA LEU A 10 17.28 37.85 -11.56
C LEU A 10 16.00 37.53 -10.77
N LEU A 11 15.08 38.49 -10.65
CA LEU A 11 13.79 38.27 -9.99
C LEU A 11 12.92 37.27 -10.76
N LEU A 12 12.88 37.34 -12.09
CA LEU A 12 12.17 36.37 -12.94
C LEU A 12 12.81 34.98 -12.87
N LEU A 13 14.14 34.91 -12.82
CA LEU A 13 14.89 33.66 -12.66
C LEU A 13 14.59 33.03 -11.29
N PHE A 14 14.57 33.82 -10.23
CA PHE A 14 14.23 33.39 -8.87
C PHE A 14 12.77 32.95 -8.75
N LEU A 15 11.82 33.70 -9.33
CA LEU A 15 10.41 33.32 -9.39
C LEU A 15 10.18 32.06 -10.22
N SER A 16 10.96 31.85 -11.29
CA SER A 16 10.95 30.59 -12.04
C SER A 16 11.48 29.45 -11.17
N MET A 17 12.60 29.61 -10.47
CA MET A 17 13.10 28.56 -9.57
C MET A 17 12.11 28.21 -8.43
N ILE A 18 11.33 29.17 -7.94
CA ILE A 18 10.26 28.95 -6.95
C ILE A 18 9.06 28.21 -7.56
N SER A 19 8.64 28.53 -8.78
CA SER A 19 7.55 27.77 -9.43
C SER A 19 7.99 26.36 -9.84
N TRP A 20 9.30 26.12 -9.97
CA TRP A 20 9.85 24.81 -10.32
C TRP A 20 10.02 23.90 -9.11
N SER A 21 10.26 24.45 -7.92
CA SER A 21 10.25 23.64 -6.69
C SER A 21 8.85 23.11 -6.39
N SER A 22 7.77 23.82 -6.77
CA SER A 22 6.41 23.29 -6.71
C SER A 22 6.11 22.20 -7.76
N VAL A 23 6.70 22.27 -8.96
CA VAL A 23 6.53 21.24 -10.01
C VAL A 23 7.38 19.99 -9.70
N LEU A 24 8.54 20.16 -9.06
CA LEU A 24 9.35 19.06 -8.54
C LEU A 24 8.82 18.51 -7.19
N ALA A 25 8.03 19.28 -6.45
CA ALA A 25 7.27 18.79 -5.29
C ALA A 25 6.07 17.93 -5.71
N ASP A 26 5.57 18.09 -6.93
CA ASP A 26 4.70 17.14 -7.65
C ASP A 26 5.50 16.00 -8.32
N GLY A 27 6.78 15.86 -7.94
CA GLY A 27 7.81 15.06 -8.58
C GLY A 27 7.38 13.67 -9.02
N GLY A 28 7.16 13.55 -10.33
CA GLY A 28 7.56 12.40 -11.13
C GLY A 28 7.08 11.04 -10.61
N ILE A 29 5.81 10.94 -10.21
CA ILE A 29 5.20 9.63 -10.00
C ILE A 29 5.12 8.97 -11.38
N ARG A 30 6.06 8.05 -11.63
CA ARG A 30 5.98 7.17 -12.78
C ARG A 30 4.68 6.39 -12.70
N GLU A 31 4.12 6.13 -13.88
CA GLU A 31 2.82 5.50 -14.08
C GLU A 31 2.60 4.29 -13.16
N LYS A 32 1.34 4.07 -12.74
CA LYS A 32 0.95 2.88 -11.96
C LYS A 32 1.56 1.62 -12.60
N PRO A 33 2.00 0.63 -11.80
CA PRO A 33 2.53 -0.61 -12.36
C PRO A 33 1.52 -1.21 -13.33
N VAL A 34 2.00 -1.68 -14.49
CA VAL A 34 1.14 -2.28 -15.51
C VAL A 34 0.60 -3.60 -14.96
N LEU A 35 -0.70 -3.59 -14.62
CA LEU A 35 -1.39 -4.78 -14.13
C LEU A 35 -1.87 -5.60 -15.32
N LYS A 36 -1.32 -6.81 -15.45
CA LYS A 36 -1.75 -7.82 -16.42
C LYS A 36 -2.01 -9.15 -15.70
N PRO A 37 -2.74 -10.10 -16.32
CA PRO A 37 -2.85 -11.44 -15.77
C PRO A 37 -1.46 -12.03 -15.45
N GLY A 38 -1.31 -12.58 -14.24
CA GLY A 38 -0.05 -13.07 -13.67
C GLY A 38 0.75 -12.04 -12.86
N THR A 39 0.35 -10.77 -12.82
CA THR A 39 0.96 -9.78 -11.91
C THR A 39 0.57 -10.10 -10.46
N TYR A 40 1.55 -10.14 -9.55
CA TYR A 40 1.30 -10.45 -8.14
C TYR A 40 2.07 -9.58 -7.14
N PHE A 41 1.53 -9.50 -5.92
CA PHE A 41 2.15 -8.89 -4.75
C PHE A 41 1.98 -9.79 -3.54
N VAL A 42 3.08 -10.19 -2.90
CA VAL A 42 3.06 -10.98 -1.66
C VAL A 42 3.50 -10.09 -0.51
N TYR A 43 2.67 -9.95 0.51
CA TYR A 43 3.02 -9.32 1.78
C TYR A 43 3.06 -10.36 2.88
N THR A 44 4.02 -10.22 3.79
CA THR A 44 4.26 -11.21 4.85
C THR A 44 4.17 -10.58 6.23
N ALA A 45 3.72 -11.38 7.20
CA ALA A 45 3.86 -11.10 8.62
C ALA A 45 4.54 -12.30 9.27
N ARG A 46 5.82 -12.15 9.64
CA ARG A 46 6.63 -13.23 10.22
C ARG A 46 6.80 -13.08 11.72
N THR A 47 7.11 -14.19 12.38
CA THR A 47 7.53 -14.24 13.78
C THR A 47 8.86 -14.96 13.90
N ASN A 48 9.68 -14.54 14.86
CA ASN A 48 10.88 -15.26 15.27
C ASN A 48 10.62 -16.21 16.45
N LYS A 49 9.39 -16.21 17.00
CA LYS A 49 9.00 -17.08 18.10
C LYS A 49 8.67 -18.47 17.57
N THR A 50 9.21 -19.48 18.23
CA THR A 50 8.76 -20.86 18.05
C THR A 50 7.36 -21.00 18.66
N ILE A 51 6.44 -21.60 17.92
CA ILE A 51 5.06 -21.80 18.36
C ILE A 51 4.93 -23.21 18.94
N ASN A 52 4.42 -23.30 20.16
CA ASN A 52 4.08 -24.58 20.77
C ASN A 52 2.64 -24.96 20.40
N GLU A 53 2.50 -25.99 19.55
CA GLU A 53 1.21 -26.45 19.05
C GLU A 53 0.23 -26.84 20.17
N SER A 54 0.74 -27.44 21.25
CA SER A 54 -0.12 -27.94 22.35
C SER A 54 -0.80 -26.82 23.13
N LEU A 55 -0.30 -25.58 23.03
CA LEU A 55 -0.85 -24.42 23.71
C LEU A 55 -1.78 -23.58 22.83
N LEU A 56 -1.89 -23.87 21.52
CA LEU A 56 -2.61 -23.01 20.57
C LEU A 56 -4.07 -22.76 20.97
N LEU A 57 -4.77 -23.78 21.43
CA LEU A 57 -6.17 -23.66 21.85
C LEU A 57 -6.37 -22.73 23.05
N ASP A 58 -5.32 -22.54 23.85
CA ASP A 58 -5.32 -21.69 25.04
C ASP A 58 -4.63 -20.33 24.80
N MET A 59 -4.09 -20.11 23.58
CA MET A 59 -3.47 -18.83 23.23
C MET A 59 -4.51 -17.73 23.12
N THR A 60 -4.34 -16.72 23.99
CA THR A 60 -5.06 -15.46 23.99
C THR A 60 -4.15 -14.33 23.49
N GLY A 61 -4.71 -13.37 22.77
CA GLY A 61 -3.98 -12.23 22.20
C GLY A 61 -3.96 -12.21 20.67
N SER A 62 -3.39 -11.14 20.12
CA SER A 62 -3.32 -10.92 18.68
C SER A 62 -2.14 -11.66 18.06
N GLY A 63 -2.42 -12.48 17.05
CA GLY A 63 -1.41 -13.11 16.21
C GLY A 63 -0.60 -12.11 15.38
N ASN A 64 0.32 -12.62 14.56
CA ASN A 64 1.04 -11.84 13.54
C ASN A 64 0.13 -11.47 12.38
N LEU A 65 -0.86 -12.32 12.05
CA LEU A 65 -2.03 -11.92 11.28
C LEU A 65 -3.27 -12.09 12.14
N PHE A 66 -4.24 -11.21 11.95
CA PHE A 66 -5.55 -11.35 12.55
C PHE A 66 -6.59 -10.78 11.59
N PHE A 67 -7.70 -11.50 11.45
CA PHE A 67 -8.78 -11.06 10.58
C PHE A 67 -10.10 -11.67 10.99
N SER A 68 -11.17 -11.00 10.59
CA SER A 68 -12.51 -11.55 10.60
C SER A 68 -12.93 -11.80 9.17
N LEU A 69 -13.78 -12.79 8.94
CA LEU A 69 -14.37 -13.06 7.64
C LEU A 69 -15.84 -13.47 7.79
N LYS A 70 -16.66 -13.18 6.77
CA LYS A 70 -18.06 -13.61 6.71
C LYS A 70 -18.14 -14.96 5.99
N MET A 71 -18.71 -15.97 6.66
CA MET A 71 -18.95 -17.32 6.14
C MET A 71 -20.34 -17.79 6.55
N ASP A 72 -21.16 -18.25 5.61
CA ASP A 72 -22.52 -18.75 5.87
C ASP A 72 -23.36 -17.77 6.73
N GLY A 73 -23.22 -16.47 6.46
CA GLY A 73 -23.88 -15.39 7.23
C GLY A 73 -23.31 -15.15 8.62
N LYS A 74 -22.27 -15.88 9.03
CA LYS A 74 -21.63 -15.78 10.34
C LYS A 74 -20.29 -15.08 10.25
N THR A 75 -19.91 -14.40 11.34
CA THR A 75 -18.55 -13.89 11.49
C THR A 75 -17.67 -14.99 12.09
N VAL A 76 -16.50 -15.17 11.49
CA VAL A 76 -15.44 -16.03 11.99
C VAL A 76 -14.23 -15.15 12.23
N ALA A 77 -13.54 -15.33 13.36
CA ALA A 77 -12.29 -14.63 13.66
C ALA A 77 -11.12 -15.60 13.64
N MET A 78 -10.01 -15.17 13.04
CA MET A 78 -8.80 -15.96 12.94
C MET A 78 -7.61 -15.14 13.45
N ASN A 79 -6.82 -15.75 14.34
CA ASN A 79 -5.53 -15.22 14.78
C ASN A 79 -4.44 -16.21 14.35
N VAL A 80 -3.41 -15.72 13.68
CA VAL A 80 -2.30 -16.53 13.14
C VAL A 80 -1.04 -16.24 13.94
N TYR A 81 -0.57 -17.22 14.70
CA TYR A 81 0.57 -17.04 15.60
C TYR A 81 1.90 -17.40 14.94
N GLY A 82 1.88 -18.21 13.88
CA GLY A 82 3.04 -18.50 13.03
C GLY A 82 3.28 -17.44 11.96
N ASN A 83 4.02 -17.83 10.93
CA ASN A 83 4.22 -16.98 9.75
C ASN A 83 2.95 -16.96 8.90
N GLY A 84 2.62 -15.78 8.39
CA GLY A 84 1.50 -15.59 7.47
C GLY A 84 1.85 -14.75 6.26
N SER A 85 1.06 -14.91 5.20
CA SER A 85 1.19 -14.20 3.94
C SER A 85 -0.16 -13.79 3.38
N VAL A 86 -0.13 -12.69 2.64
CA VAL A 86 -1.25 -12.09 1.92
C VAL A 86 -0.78 -11.83 0.49
N GLU A 87 -1.34 -12.56 -0.44
CA GLU A 87 -0.99 -12.51 -1.85
C GLU A 87 -2.15 -11.94 -2.65
N PHE A 88 -1.84 -10.97 -3.52
CA PHE A 88 -2.76 -10.36 -4.46
C PHE A 88 -2.29 -10.73 -5.86
N GLU A 89 -3.06 -11.56 -6.58
CA GLU A 89 -2.72 -12.00 -7.93
C GLU A 89 -3.80 -11.54 -8.92
N VAL A 90 -3.39 -10.84 -9.98
CA VAL A 90 -4.29 -10.52 -11.10
C VAL A 90 -4.47 -11.78 -11.95
N VAL A 91 -5.67 -12.36 -11.94
CA VAL A 91 -5.96 -13.61 -12.68
C VAL A 91 -6.71 -13.36 -14.00
N GLY A 92 -7.27 -12.17 -14.17
CA GLY A 92 -7.99 -11.79 -15.39
C GLY A 92 -8.09 -10.29 -15.54
N LEU A 93 -8.25 -9.82 -16.78
CA LEU A 93 -8.42 -8.41 -17.11
C LEU A 93 -9.46 -8.26 -18.23
N LYS A 94 -10.50 -7.46 -17.99
CA LYS A 94 -11.53 -7.14 -18.98
C LYS A 94 -11.97 -5.68 -18.83
N ASN A 95 -11.87 -4.90 -19.90
CA ASN A 95 -12.30 -3.49 -19.94
C ASN A 95 -11.79 -2.67 -18.73
N ASP A 96 -10.47 -2.63 -18.54
CA ASP A 96 -9.78 -1.99 -17.41
C ASP A 96 -10.14 -2.53 -16.02
N THR A 97 -10.92 -3.60 -15.92
CA THR A 97 -11.28 -4.24 -14.65
C THR A 97 -10.52 -5.54 -14.51
N ALA A 98 -9.60 -5.57 -13.55
CA ALA A 98 -8.87 -6.74 -13.15
C ALA A 98 -9.70 -7.56 -12.16
N THR A 99 -9.72 -8.88 -12.35
CA THR A 99 -10.10 -9.82 -11.28
C THR A 99 -8.84 -10.16 -10.51
N VAL A 100 -8.85 -9.86 -9.20
CA VAL A 100 -7.73 -10.09 -8.31
C VAL A 100 -8.10 -11.20 -7.33
N MET A 101 -7.28 -12.24 -7.26
CA MET A 101 -7.37 -13.28 -6.23
C MET A 101 -6.56 -12.86 -5.01
N LEU A 102 -7.25 -12.63 -3.89
CA LEU A 102 -6.64 -12.43 -2.59
C LEU A 102 -6.47 -13.79 -1.90
N THR A 103 -5.23 -14.22 -1.74
CA THR A 103 -4.88 -15.43 -0.99
C THR A 103 -4.31 -15.04 0.37
N VAL A 104 -4.98 -15.47 1.44
CA VAL A 104 -4.48 -15.34 2.81
C VAL A 104 -4.09 -16.72 3.32
N SER A 105 -2.85 -16.88 3.75
CA SER A 105 -2.33 -18.16 4.22
C SER A 105 -1.41 -17.99 5.42
N GLY A 106 -1.22 -19.07 6.17
CA GLY A 106 -0.30 -19.05 7.29
C GLY A 106 -0.27 -20.36 8.07
N THR A 107 0.51 -20.33 9.15
CA THR A 107 0.74 -21.46 10.04
C THR A 107 0.30 -21.14 11.46
N TYR A 108 -0.14 -22.16 12.19
CA TYR A 108 -0.53 -22.07 13.60
C TYR A 108 -1.62 -21.01 13.84
N ALA A 109 -2.79 -21.25 13.24
CA ALA A 109 -3.94 -20.36 13.36
C ALA A 109 -4.93 -20.86 14.41
N VAL A 110 -5.63 -19.93 15.06
CA VAL A 110 -6.74 -20.22 15.95
C VAL A 110 -7.98 -19.52 15.42
N VAL A 111 -8.99 -20.32 15.11
CA VAL A 111 -10.26 -19.90 14.56
C VAL A 111 -11.32 -19.89 15.66
N ARG A 112 -12.16 -18.85 15.69
CA ARG A 112 -13.25 -18.68 16.66
C ARG A 112 -14.55 -18.38 15.91
N TYR A 113 -15.59 -19.16 16.17
CA TYR A 113 -16.89 -19.01 15.53
C TYR A 113 -18.04 -19.49 16.43
N HIS A 114 -19.25 -18.98 16.18
CA HIS A 114 -20.46 -19.37 16.92
C HIS A 114 -21.36 -20.31 16.11
N GLY A 115 -21.82 -21.39 16.75
CA GLY A 115 -22.68 -22.42 16.18
C GLY A 115 -22.00 -23.25 15.09
N ASN A 116 -22.81 -23.94 14.27
CA ASN A 116 -22.29 -24.79 13.20
C ASN A 116 -21.78 -23.96 12.03
N LEU A 117 -20.62 -24.31 11.49
CA LEU A 117 -19.97 -23.61 10.38
C LEU A 117 -19.50 -24.66 9.37
N THR A 118 -19.78 -24.43 8.08
CA THR A 118 -19.12 -25.22 7.03
C THR A 118 -17.66 -24.82 6.98
N THR A 119 -16.75 -25.68 7.39
CA THR A 119 -15.34 -25.33 7.56
C THR A 119 -14.63 -25.14 6.22
N LEU A 120 -13.75 -24.13 6.11
CA LEU A 120 -12.88 -23.94 4.93
C LEU A 120 -11.55 -24.69 5.02
N TRP A 121 -11.18 -25.14 6.21
CA TRP A 121 -9.95 -25.88 6.46
C TRP A 121 -10.18 -27.38 6.30
N ARG A 122 -9.10 -28.08 5.97
CA ARG A 122 -9.11 -29.54 5.83
C ARG A 122 -8.96 -30.19 7.19
N GLU A 123 -9.45 -31.41 7.33
CA GLU A 123 -9.38 -32.14 8.61
C GLU A 123 -7.92 -32.42 9.01
N GLU A 124 -7.04 -32.70 8.04
CA GLU A 124 -5.61 -32.93 8.30
C GLU A 124 -4.85 -31.70 8.83
N ASP A 125 -5.39 -30.50 8.60
CA ASP A 125 -4.83 -29.25 9.12
C ASP A 125 -5.24 -28.99 10.57
N VAL A 126 -6.23 -29.72 11.11
CA VAL A 126 -6.77 -29.48 12.46
C VAL A 126 -5.84 -30.10 13.51
N ILE A 127 -5.32 -29.26 14.40
CA ILE A 127 -4.56 -29.70 15.59
C ILE A 127 -5.53 -30.13 16.70
N GLY A 128 -6.64 -29.40 16.85
CA GLY A 128 -7.69 -29.73 17.80
C GLY A 128 -8.78 -28.66 17.86
N SER A 129 -9.86 -28.98 18.57
CA SER A 129 -11.00 -28.07 18.79
C SER A 129 -11.51 -28.13 20.23
N LYS A 130 -11.98 -27.00 20.75
CA LYS A 130 -12.71 -26.89 22.02
C LYS A 130 -14.01 -26.15 21.79
N THR A 131 -15.11 -26.63 22.38
CA THR A 131 -16.42 -25.98 22.30
C THR A 131 -16.88 -25.57 23.69
N TYR A 132 -17.26 -24.31 23.84
CA TYR A 132 -17.75 -23.70 25.07
C TYR A 132 -19.13 -23.08 24.80
N GLY A 133 -20.20 -23.81 25.17
CA GLY A 133 -21.55 -23.42 24.81
C GLY A 133 -21.71 -23.34 23.29
N ASN A 134 -22.03 -22.15 22.77
CA ASN A 134 -22.16 -21.92 21.33
C ASN A 134 -20.85 -21.47 20.64
N LEU A 135 -19.76 -21.26 21.39
CA LEU A 135 -18.47 -20.84 20.83
C LEU A 135 -17.60 -22.08 20.53
N THR A 136 -17.15 -22.22 19.30
CA THR A 136 -16.13 -23.21 18.94
C THR A 136 -14.80 -22.51 18.64
N ILE A 137 -13.73 -23.10 19.18
CA ILE A 137 -12.35 -22.68 18.97
C ILE A 137 -11.61 -23.84 18.32
N THR A 138 -11.05 -23.61 17.13
CA THR A 138 -10.31 -24.63 16.37
C THR A 138 -8.88 -24.14 16.12
N ALA A 139 -7.90 -24.97 16.47
CA ALA A 139 -6.50 -24.73 16.17
C ALA A 139 -6.10 -25.45 14.87
N LEU A 140 -5.44 -24.73 13.97
CA LEU A 140 -5.00 -25.20 12.66
C LEU A 140 -3.48 -25.13 12.54
N ARG A 141 -2.87 -26.18 12.00
CA ARG A 141 -1.45 -26.23 11.63
C ARG A 141 -1.17 -25.30 10.46
N SER A 142 -2.02 -25.34 9.45
CA SER A 142 -1.97 -24.50 8.26
C SER A 142 -3.36 -24.08 7.82
N PHE A 143 -3.43 -22.98 7.07
CA PHE A 143 -4.66 -22.60 6.38
C PHE A 143 -4.33 -21.86 5.08
N LYS A 144 -5.28 -21.89 4.15
CA LYS A 144 -5.27 -21.09 2.92
C LYS A 144 -6.69 -20.70 2.58
N ILE A 145 -6.96 -19.39 2.52
CA ILE A 145 -8.26 -18.81 2.15
C ILE A 145 -8.03 -18.01 0.87
N ILE A 146 -8.85 -18.27 -0.15
CA ILE A 146 -8.77 -17.59 -1.45
C ILE A 146 -10.09 -16.87 -1.69
N ARG A 147 -10.04 -15.57 -1.97
CA ARG A 147 -11.23 -14.75 -2.23
C ARG A 147 -10.97 -13.80 -3.40
N PRO A 148 -11.84 -13.80 -4.43
CA PRO A 148 -11.74 -12.83 -5.51
C PRO A 148 -12.31 -11.46 -5.13
N TYR A 149 -11.79 -10.41 -5.76
CA TYR A 149 -12.41 -9.09 -5.83
C TYR A 149 -12.10 -8.42 -7.19
N LEU A 150 -12.71 -7.28 -7.46
CA LEU A 150 -12.53 -6.53 -8.70
C LEU A 150 -11.77 -5.23 -8.46
N LEU A 151 -10.87 -4.90 -9.38
CA LEU A 151 -10.05 -3.70 -9.33
C LEU A 151 -10.08 -3.00 -10.68
N ASN A 152 -10.58 -1.76 -10.72
CA ASN A 152 -10.40 -0.91 -11.89
C ASN A 152 -8.94 -0.43 -11.94
N VAL A 153 -8.14 -0.93 -12.87
CA VAL A 153 -6.69 -0.66 -12.92
C VAL A 153 -6.40 0.81 -13.27
N ARG A 154 -7.30 1.44 -14.01
CA ARG A 154 -7.19 2.85 -14.39
C ARG A 154 -7.47 3.78 -13.21
N THR A 155 -8.60 3.61 -12.52
CA THR A 155 -9.01 4.50 -11.42
C THR A 155 -8.39 4.10 -10.08
N GLY A 156 -8.03 2.83 -9.91
CA GLY A 156 -7.64 2.22 -8.65
C GLY A 156 -8.83 1.89 -7.75
N GLU A 157 -10.07 1.97 -8.25
CA GLU A 157 -11.27 1.67 -7.47
C GLU A 157 -11.46 0.16 -7.30
N VAL A 158 -11.85 -0.22 -6.09
CA VAL A 158 -12.04 -1.59 -5.64
C VAL A 158 -13.51 -1.87 -5.48
N TYR A 159 -13.94 -3.02 -5.99
CA TYR A 159 -15.30 -3.53 -5.89
C TYR A 159 -15.28 -4.99 -5.44
N ASP A 160 -16.35 -5.46 -4.80
CA ASP A 160 -16.56 -6.90 -4.65
C ASP A 160 -16.93 -7.55 -6.00
N ILE A 161 -17.06 -8.88 -6.01
CA ILE A 161 -17.45 -9.64 -7.19
C ILE A 161 -18.85 -9.32 -7.73
N HIS A 162 -19.68 -8.62 -6.96
CA HIS A 162 -21.02 -8.20 -7.36
C HIS A 162 -21.03 -6.74 -7.87
N GLY A 163 -19.86 -6.07 -7.91
CA GLY A 163 -19.70 -4.71 -8.39
C GLY A 163 -20.01 -3.64 -7.35
N VAL A 164 -20.13 -3.98 -6.06
CA VAL A 164 -20.32 -2.97 -5.00
C VAL A 164 -19.00 -2.26 -4.73
N PRO A 165 -18.94 -0.91 -4.76
CA PRO A 165 -17.71 -0.17 -4.53
C PRO A 165 -17.33 -0.12 -3.05
N TYR A 166 -16.04 -0.32 -2.75
CA TYR A 166 -15.50 -0.22 -1.39
C TYR A 166 -14.55 0.97 -1.21
N GLY A 167 -13.81 1.35 -2.25
CA GLY A 167 -12.85 2.45 -2.14
C GLY A 167 -11.70 2.31 -3.11
N ARG A 168 -10.50 2.70 -2.67
CA ARG A 168 -9.28 2.67 -3.47
C ARG A 168 -8.35 1.56 -3.03
N SER A 169 -7.69 0.91 -3.99
CA SER A 169 -6.74 -0.14 -3.70
C SER A 169 -5.56 0.38 -2.88
N LEU A 170 -5.09 -0.42 -1.94
CA LEU A 170 -3.85 -0.17 -1.20
C LEU A 170 -2.59 -0.48 -2.01
N LEU A 171 -2.68 -1.28 -3.09
CA LEU A 171 -1.51 -1.90 -3.76
C LEU A 171 -0.58 -0.89 -4.42
N PHE A 172 -1.13 0.26 -4.84
CA PHE A 172 -0.37 1.31 -5.51
C PHE A 172 -0.81 2.70 -5.06
N TYR A 173 0.17 3.59 -4.98
CA TYR A 173 -0.02 4.99 -4.71
C TYR A 173 -0.60 5.68 -5.93
N ASP A 174 -1.73 6.36 -5.75
CA ASP A 174 -2.19 7.35 -6.72
C ASP A 174 -1.59 8.71 -6.33
N GLY A 175 -0.84 9.33 -7.25
CA GLY A 175 -0.27 10.66 -7.06
C GLY A 175 -1.26 11.75 -6.71
N LYS A 176 -2.55 11.51 -6.93
CA LYS A 176 -3.63 12.39 -6.51
C LYS A 176 -3.99 12.22 -5.03
N ILE A 177 -3.37 11.36 -4.24
CA ILE A 177 -3.69 11.21 -2.81
C ILE A 177 -3.10 12.38 -2.02
N ARG A 178 -3.97 13.11 -1.32
CA ARG A 178 -3.66 14.27 -0.47
C ARG A 178 -4.46 14.24 0.83
N ASN A 179 -4.13 15.09 1.79
CA ASN A 179 -4.89 15.22 3.04
C ASN A 179 -6.39 15.42 2.74
N GLY A 180 -7.24 14.69 3.46
CA GLY A 180 -8.70 14.68 3.24
C GLY A 180 -9.19 13.77 2.12
N THR A 181 -8.29 13.17 1.31
CA THR A 181 -8.70 12.20 0.27
C THR A 181 -9.40 11.02 0.94
N ARG A 182 -10.64 10.72 0.51
CA ARG A 182 -11.37 9.54 0.94
C ARG A 182 -10.70 8.30 0.35
N LEU A 183 -10.39 7.34 1.22
CA LEU A 183 -9.71 6.09 0.86
C LEU A 183 -10.72 4.97 0.65
N PHE A 184 -11.64 4.77 1.59
CA PHE A 184 -12.69 3.76 1.47
C PHE A 184 -13.92 4.12 2.30
N THR A 185 -15.05 3.50 1.97
CA THR A 185 -16.28 3.51 2.75
C THR A 185 -16.74 2.07 2.91
N SER A 186 -16.79 1.57 4.15
CA SER A 186 -17.28 0.21 4.40
C SER A 186 -18.77 0.10 4.06
N PRO A 187 -19.29 -1.11 3.80
CA PRO A 187 -20.73 -1.33 3.61
C PRO A 187 -21.57 -0.83 4.79
N GLU A 188 -21.01 -0.84 6.00
CA GLU A 188 -21.63 -0.35 7.23
C GLU A 188 -21.50 1.18 7.42
N GLY A 189 -20.99 1.91 6.42
CA GLY A 189 -20.91 3.37 6.41
C GLY A 189 -19.64 3.96 7.01
N LEU A 190 -18.65 3.14 7.39
CA LEU A 190 -17.38 3.64 7.93
C LEU A 190 -16.57 4.31 6.81
N SER A 191 -16.44 5.63 6.84
CA SER A 191 -15.62 6.37 5.89
C SER A 191 -14.23 6.67 6.48
N VAL A 192 -13.17 6.28 5.76
CA VAL A 192 -11.78 6.53 6.14
C VAL A 192 -11.13 7.46 5.12
N SER A 193 -10.42 8.47 5.62
CA SER A 193 -9.72 9.46 4.80
C SER A 193 -8.25 9.58 5.19
N VAL A 194 -7.46 10.22 4.32
CA VAL A 194 -6.06 10.53 4.60
C VAL A 194 -5.97 11.68 5.61
N ALA A 195 -5.25 11.44 6.71
CA ALA A 195 -4.90 12.49 7.66
C ALA A 195 -3.63 13.23 7.23
N SER A 196 -2.61 12.51 6.78
CA SER A 196 -1.34 13.10 6.37
C SER A 196 -0.64 12.27 5.29
N VAL A 197 -0.01 12.94 4.34
CA VAL A 197 1.03 12.39 3.47
C VAL A 197 2.36 13.04 3.84
N SER A 198 3.40 12.25 4.12
CA SER A 198 4.73 12.74 4.51
C SER A 198 5.83 11.91 3.86
N THR A 199 7.04 12.46 3.77
CA THR A 199 8.21 11.72 3.27
C THR A 199 8.97 11.03 4.40
N ILE A 200 9.56 9.88 4.11
CA ILE A 200 10.50 9.16 4.98
C ILE A 200 11.89 9.29 4.38
N GLY A 201 12.83 9.83 5.16
CA GLY A 201 14.24 10.02 4.79
C GLY A 201 15.15 8.81 5.08
N SER A 202 14.57 7.68 5.49
CA SER A 202 15.29 6.44 5.82
C SER A 202 15.11 5.39 4.74
N THR A 203 16.11 4.52 4.58
CA THR A 203 15.99 3.32 3.75
C THR A 203 15.05 2.33 4.44
N VAL A 204 14.08 1.78 3.71
CA VAL A 204 13.21 0.71 4.22
C VAL A 204 13.66 -0.64 3.68
N ILE A 205 13.94 -1.58 4.57
CA ILE A 205 14.24 -2.97 4.22
C ILE A 205 12.94 -3.78 4.21
N THR A 206 12.73 -4.56 3.15
CA THR A 206 11.72 -5.61 3.07
C THR A 206 12.37 -6.96 2.75
N TYR A 207 11.59 -8.03 2.63
CA TYR A 207 12.14 -9.32 2.18
C TYR A 207 12.35 -9.39 0.67
N TYR A 208 11.67 -8.53 -0.08
CA TYR A 208 11.85 -8.43 -1.52
C TYR A 208 13.14 -7.68 -1.89
N LYS A 209 13.29 -6.43 -1.41
CA LYS A 209 14.49 -5.61 -1.63
C LYS A 209 14.59 -4.45 -0.63
N LYS A 210 15.65 -3.66 -0.78
CA LYS A 210 15.80 -2.36 -0.10
C LYS A 210 15.17 -1.24 -0.94
N PHE A 211 14.43 -0.35 -0.30
CA PHE A 211 13.85 0.83 -0.90
C PHE A 211 14.54 2.08 -0.36
N LEU A 212 15.14 2.85 -1.27
CA LEU A 212 15.91 4.05 -0.93
C LEU A 212 14.99 5.27 -0.76
N PRO A 213 15.32 6.21 0.14
CA PRO A 213 14.55 7.44 0.29
C PRO A 213 14.66 8.37 -0.93
N PRO A 214 13.72 9.31 -1.13
CA PRO A 214 12.56 9.56 -0.27
C PRO A 214 11.45 8.53 -0.51
N LEU A 215 10.87 8.00 0.57
CA LEU A 215 9.68 7.15 0.51
C LEU A 215 8.45 7.94 0.95
N LEU A 216 7.25 7.51 0.54
CA LEU A 216 6.00 8.17 0.92
C LEU A 216 5.32 7.41 2.05
N GLN A 217 4.89 8.13 3.08
CA GLN A 217 4.08 7.62 4.17
C GLN A 217 2.69 8.25 4.13
N VAL A 218 1.67 7.41 4.04
CA VAL A 218 0.26 7.82 4.12
C VAL A 218 -0.30 7.35 5.45
N LYS A 219 -0.86 8.28 6.24
CA LYS A 219 -1.59 7.95 7.48
C LYS A 219 -3.05 8.30 7.33
N THR A 220 -3.93 7.44 7.82
CA THR A 220 -5.37 7.70 7.84
C THR A 220 -5.77 8.58 9.01
N THR A 221 -6.98 9.15 8.95
CA THR A 221 -7.71 9.60 10.14
C THR A 221 -7.90 8.41 11.09
N PRO A 222 -8.00 8.63 12.42
CA PRO A 222 -8.38 7.56 13.34
C PRO A 222 -9.75 6.98 12.95
N TYR A 223 -9.89 5.67 13.08
CA TYR A 223 -11.16 4.99 12.88
C TYR A 223 -11.23 3.70 13.72
N THR A 224 -12.45 3.22 13.90
CA THR A 224 -12.73 1.97 14.62
C THR A 224 -13.38 0.98 13.67
N VAL A 225 -12.86 -0.24 13.64
CA VAL A 225 -13.51 -1.38 13.01
C VAL A 225 -13.83 -2.41 14.08
N SER A 226 -15.06 -2.92 14.08
CA SER A 226 -15.52 -3.86 15.10
C SER A 226 -16.38 -4.96 14.49
N THR A 227 -16.19 -6.15 15.01
CA THR A 227 -16.96 -7.36 14.71
C THR A 227 -17.28 -8.06 16.02
N ALA A 228 -17.99 -9.19 15.97
CA ALA A 228 -18.33 -9.97 17.17
C ALA A 228 -17.10 -10.45 17.99
N TYR A 229 -15.90 -10.51 17.41
CA TYR A 229 -14.70 -11.01 18.10
C TYR A 229 -13.50 -10.07 18.08
N ILE A 230 -13.43 -9.16 17.10
CA ILE A 230 -12.29 -8.28 16.91
C ILE A 230 -12.81 -6.85 16.89
N SER A 231 -12.30 -6.03 17.82
CA SER A 231 -12.46 -4.58 17.82
C SER A 231 -11.09 -3.94 17.80
N ALA A 232 -10.86 -3.07 16.83
CA ALA A 232 -9.61 -2.35 16.67
C ALA A 232 -9.89 -0.87 16.42
N ASN A 233 -9.13 0.00 17.10
CA ASN A 233 -9.17 1.44 16.96
C ASN A 233 -7.76 1.94 16.71
N GLY A 234 -7.60 2.82 15.72
CA GLY A 234 -6.34 3.51 15.51
C GLY A 234 -6.26 4.16 14.15
N ARG A 235 -5.03 4.32 13.67
CA ARG A 235 -4.74 4.80 12.32
C ARG A 235 -4.06 3.71 11.54
N SER A 236 -4.35 3.66 10.25
CA SER A 236 -3.56 2.88 9.31
C SER A 236 -2.40 3.71 8.77
N THR A 237 -1.26 3.08 8.58
CA THR A 237 -0.03 3.63 8.04
C THR A 237 0.39 2.79 6.85
N LEU A 238 0.59 3.44 5.71
CA LEU A 238 1.05 2.82 4.48
C LEU A 238 2.36 3.48 4.07
N ILE A 239 3.31 2.68 3.61
CA ILE A 239 4.58 3.16 3.07
C ILE A 239 4.65 2.76 1.60
N TYR A 240 4.95 3.69 0.72
CA TYR A 240 5.03 3.51 -0.73
C TYR A 240 6.40 3.92 -1.26
N ASP A 241 6.83 3.25 -2.33
CA ASP A 241 7.91 3.71 -3.19
C ASP A 241 7.36 4.70 -4.23
N PRO A 242 7.70 6.00 -4.19
CA PRO A 242 7.18 6.96 -5.16
C PRO A 242 7.63 6.67 -6.60
N SER A 243 8.76 5.98 -6.78
CA SER A 243 9.33 5.73 -8.12
C SER A 243 8.58 4.67 -8.91
N SER A 244 7.93 3.73 -8.22
CA SER A 244 7.15 2.64 -8.81
C SER A 244 5.68 2.65 -8.41
N GLY A 245 5.33 3.48 -7.43
CA GLY A 245 4.00 3.54 -6.83
C GLY A 245 3.67 2.35 -5.93
N ILE A 246 4.50 1.31 -5.82
CA ILE A 246 4.09 0.09 -5.09
C ILE A 246 4.04 0.31 -3.58
N LEU A 247 3.12 -0.38 -2.93
CA LEU A 247 3.09 -0.47 -1.48
C LEU A 247 4.27 -1.31 -0.97
N ILE A 248 5.04 -0.73 -0.05
CA ILE A 248 6.15 -1.36 0.66
C ILE A 248 5.65 -2.06 1.92
N SER A 249 4.75 -1.39 2.65
CA SER A 249 4.17 -1.95 3.88
C SER A 249 2.83 -1.36 4.26
N TYR A 250 2.00 -2.17 4.92
CA TYR A 250 0.71 -1.76 5.48
C TYR A 250 0.63 -2.15 6.96
N PHE A 251 0.48 -1.15 7.83
CA PHE A 251 0.20 -1.34 9.25
C PHE A 251 -1.14 -0.70 9.59
N GLY A 252 -2.16 -1.51 9.81
CA GLY A 252 -3.53 -1.01 9.94
C GLY A 252 -4.54 -2.09 10.25
N PHE A 253 -5.81 -1.67 10.24
CA PHE A 253 -6.96 -2.53 10.49
C PHE A 253 -8.01 -2.31 9.40
N SER A 254 -8.11 -3.24 8.45
CA SER A 254 -9.00 -3.19 7.28
C SER A 254 -8.64 -2.19 6.19
N TRP A 255 -9.06 -2.49 4.96
CA TRP A 255 -8.92 -1.64 3.77
C TRP A 255 -9.94 -2.08 2.70
N ALA A 256 -10.09 -1.31 1.62
CA ALA A 256 -11.01 -1.61 0.52
C ALA A 256 -10.79 -3.01 -0.08
N ASP A 257 -9.55 -3.38 -0.41
CA ASP A 257 -9.21 -4.68 -1.01
C ASP A 257 -9.64 -5.84 -0.09
N PHE A 258 -9.37 -5.73 1.22
CA PHE A 258 -9.74 -6.75 2.20
C PHE A 258 -11.26 -6.87 2.35
N GLN A 259 -11.96 -5.75 2.45
CA GLN A 259 -13.42 -5.75 2.64
C GLN A 259 -14.16 -6.28 1.40
N ALA A 260 -13.73 -5.87 0.20
CA ALA A 260 -14.28 -6.38 -1.05
C ALA A 260 -14.08 -7.90 -1.21
N ALA A 261 -12.98 -8.43 -0.66
CA ALA A 261 -12.72 -9.85 -0.59
C ALA A 261 -13.41 -10.57 0.60
N GLY A 262 -14.25 -9.87 1.37
CA GLY A 262 -15.04 -10.45 2.46
C GLY A 262 -14.34 -10.52 3.82
N PHE A 263 -13.31 -9.70 4.04
CA PHE A 263 -12.60 -9.54 5.33
C PHE A 263 -12.93 -8.18 5.96
N PRO A 264 -13.99 -8.06 6.80
CA PRO A 264 -14.38 -6.79 7.41
C PRO A 264 -13.28 -6.15 8.26
N VAL A 265 -12.51 -6.98 8.96
CA VAL A 265 -11.32 -6.61 9.73
C VAL A 265 -10.17 -7.45 9.23
N PHE A 266 -9.05 -6.80 8.93
CA PHE A 266 -7.83 -7.47 8.51
C PHE A 266 -6.62 -6.67 9.01
N GLY A 267 -5.65 -7.33 9.60
CA GLY A 267 -4.41 -6.69 10.01
C GLY A 267 -3.28 -7.68 10.17
N GLY A 268 -2.07 -7.14 10.19
CA GLY A 268 -0.88 -7.94 10.35
C GLY A 268 0.29 -7.13 10.88
N ILE A 269 1.20 -7.82 11.55
CA ILE A 269 2.41 -7.28 12.17
C ILE A 269 3.54 -8.28 11.96
N ASP A 270 4.54 -7.90 11.18
CA ASP A 270 5.82 -8.59 11.17
C ASP A 270 6.58 -8.29 12.47
N ARG A 271 6.89 -9.35 13.21
CA ARG A 271 7.60 -9.28 14.50
C ARG A 271 9.04 -9.76 14.39
N SER A 272 9.52 -10.13 13.20
CA SER A 272 10.83 -10.72 13.02
C SER A 272 11.93 -9.70 12.67
N GLY A 273 11.56 -8.54 12.10
CA GLY A 273 12.51 -7.55 11.57
C GLY A 273 13.09 -6.52 12.55
N PHE A 274 12.87 -6.66 13.87
CA PHE A 274 13.29 -5.64 14.85
C PHE A 274 14.75 -5.74 15.31
N SER A 275 15.48 -6.81 14.98
CA SER A 275 16.85 -6.99 15.47
C SER A 275 17.90 -6.46 14.48
N LYS A 276 18.63 -5.41 14.89
CA LYS A 276 19.84 -4.84 14.25
C LYS A 276 19.61 -4.08 12.95
N LEU A 277 19.07 -2.86 13.07
CA LEU A 277 19.07 -1.88 11.99
C LEU A 277 20.16 -0.84 12.25
N SER A 278 20.84 -0.39 11.20
CA SER A 278 21.82 0.71 11.30
C SER A 278 21.11 2.06 11.36
N ASP A 279 21.88 3.11 11.67
CA ASP A 279 21.42 4.48 11.50
C ASP A 279 20.92 4.69 10.05
N ASN A 280 19.78 5.38 9.90
CA ASN A 280 19.07 5.64 8.64
C ASN A 280 18.43 4.43 7.94
N THR A 281 18.32 3.28 8.59
CA THR A 281 17.58 2.13 8.05
C THR A 281 16.44 1.73 8.98
N MET A 282 15.27 1.45 8.41
CA MET A 282 14.14 0.93 9.16
C MET A 282 13.61 -0.36 8.54
N PHE A 283 13.10 -1.26 9.37
CA PHE A 283 12.25 -2.35 8.92
C PHE A 283 10.80 -1.87 8.91
N ALA A 284 10.09 -2.13 7.82
CA ALA A 284 8.73 -1.62 7.66
C ALA A 284 7.79 -2.27 8.71
N PRO A 285 6.92 -1.51 9.39
CA PRO A 285 5.95 -2.10 10.31
C PRO A 285 4.79 -2.76 9.56
N GLY A 286 4.10 -3.70 10.20
CA GLY A 286 2.87 -4.29 9.69
C GLY A 286 3.09 -5.46 8.72
N LEU A 287 2.27 -5.55 7.69
CA LEU A 287 2.48 -6.40 6.52
C LEU A 287 3.61 -5.83 5.67
N VAL A 288 4.65 -6.61 5.41
CA VAL A 288 5.85 -6.16 4.70
C VAL A 288 5.96 -6.84 3.35
N LEU A 289 6.30 -6.11 2.30
CA LEU A 289 6.45 -6.65 0.94
C LEU A 289 7.48 -7.79 0.91
N GLY A 290 6.98 -8.98 0.65
CA GLY A 290 7.70 -10.25 0.59
C GLY A 290 8.30 -10.51 -0.78
N ASP A 291 7.47 -10.36 -1.82
CA ASP A 291 7.84 -10.62 -3.21
C ASP A 291 6.85 -9.93 -4.18
N THR A 292 7.28 -9.66 -5.41
CA THR A 292 6.43 -9.16 -6.51
C THR A 292 7.13 -9.23 -7.86
N ASN A 293 6.37 -9.51 -8.93
CA ASN A 293 6.82 -9.36 -10.32
C ASN A 293 6.35 -8.05 -10.99
N ALA A 294 5.61 -7.19 -10.28
CA ALA A 294 5.00 -5.98 -10.84
C ALA A 294 6.02 -4.91 -11.29
N LEU A 295 7.28 -5.03 -10.84
CA LEU A 295 8.37 -4.11 -11.21
C LEU A 295 9.20 -4.59 -12.41
N GLY A 296 9.05 -5.85 -12.84
CA GLY A 296 9.91 -6.47 -13.85
C GLY A 296 9.65 -5.97 -15.28
N GLU A 297 8.50 -5.36 -15.52
CA GLU A 297 8.10 -4.84 -16.83
C GLU A 297 7.59 -3.40 -16.67
N THR A 298 8.49 -2.48 -16.32
CA THR A 298 8.20 -1.06 -16.55
C THR A 298 8.16 -0.86 -18.06
N SER A 299 6.97 -0.62 -18.64
CA SER A 299 6.89 -0.03 -19.97
C SER A 299 7.78 1.21 -19.96
N ALA A 300 8.88 1.17 -20.72
CA ALA A 300 9.65 2.37 -20.96
C ALA A 300 8.72 3.30 -21.74
N VAL A 301 8.10 4.26 -21.06
CA VAL A 301 7.45 5.38 -21.75
C VAL A 301 8.58 6.05 -22.52
N GLU A 302 8.52 5.99 -23.85
CA GLU A 302 9.41 6.79 -24.69
C GLU A 302 9.26 8.24 -24.24
N TYR A 303 10.35 8.78 -23.67
CA TYR A 303 10.42 10.20 -23.38
C TYR A 303 10.39 10.94 -24.72
N SER A 304 9.21 11.41 -25.13
CA SER A 304 9.09 12.36 -26.24
C SER A 304 9.52 13.73 -25.72
N ALA A 305 10.76 14.10 -26.06
CA ALA A 305 11.30 15.43 -25.78
C ALA A 305 10.42 16.55 -26.36
N GLU A 306 9.64 16.27 -27.43
CA GLU A 306 8.79 17.25 -28.11
C GLU A 306 7.66 17.81 -27.25
N ASN A 307 7.20 17.07 -26.23
CA ASN A 307 6.09 17.50 -25.36
C ASN A 307 6.55 17.86 -23.94
N SER A 308 7.85 17.95 -23.67
CA SER A 308 8.33 18.29 -22.33
C SER A 308 8.07 19.78 -22.02
N PRO A 309 7.35 20.12 -20.94
CA PRO A 309 7.20 21.49 -20.47
C PRO A 309 8.55 22.17 -20.15
N LEU A 310 9.63 21.40 -20.07
CA LEU A 310 11.00 21.84 -19.79
C LEU A 310 11.76 22.32 -21.04
N VAL A 311 11.28 22.04 -22.26
CA VAL A 311 11.90 22.54 -23.50
C VAL A 311 11.75 24.06 -23.61
N TYR A 312 10.54 24.57 -23.38
CA TYR A 312 10.25 26.00 -23.45
C TYR A 312 11.13 26.88 -22.54
N PRO A 313 11.32 26.54 -21.25
CA PRO A 313 12.21 27.32 -20.41
C PRO A 313 13.69 27.17 -20.74
N TYR A 314 14.14 25.99 -21.22
CA TYR A 314 15.52 25.83 -21.68
C TYR A 314 15.81 26.70 -22.91
N VAL A 315 14.87 26.75 -23.86
CA VAL A 315 14.93 27.64 -25.03
C VAL A 315 14.88 29.12 -24.61
N LEU A 316 14.04 29.49 -23.64
CA LEU A 316 13.98 30.86 -23.11
C LEU A 316 15.28 31.28 -22.41
N LEU A 317 15.90 30.39 -21.63
CA LEU A 317 17.20 30.62 -21.00
C LEU A 317 18.32 30.77 -22.03
N LEU A 318 18.33 29.94 -23.07
CA LEU A 318 19.28 30.06 -24.19
C LEU A 318 19.07 31.37 -24.96
N ALA A 319 17.82 31.73 -25.27
CA ALA A 319 17.50 32.98 -25.95
C ALA A 319 17.90 34.21 -25.12
N ALA A 320 17.63 34.20 -23.81
CA ALA A 320 18.06 35.26 -22.90
C ALA A 320 19.59 35.35 -22.81
N SER A 321 20.29 34.22 -22.76
CA SER A 321 21.75 34.15 -22.72
C SER A 321 22.36 34.71 -24.02
N ALA A 322 21.79 34.34 -25.17
CA ALA A 322 22.20 34.86 -26.48
C ALA A 322 21.94 36.36 -26.61
N ALA A 323 20.80 36.86 -26.14
CA ALA A 323 20.48 38.29 -26.13
C ALA A 323 21.46 39.11 -25.27
N VAL A 324 21.84 38.60 -24.08
CA VAL A 324 22.84 39.22 -23.21
C VAL A 324 24.23 39.21 -23.87
N GLY A 325 24.60 38.10 -24.53
CA GLY A 325 25.84 38.02 -25.30
C GLY A 325 25.90 39.04 -26.43
N LEU A 326 24.86 39.12 -27.26
CA LEU A 326 24.75 40.07 -28.36
C LEU A 326 24.73 41.53 -27.91
N TRP A 327 24.12 41.81 -26.75
CA TRP A 327 24.09 43.17 -26.17
C TRP A 327 25.46 43.60 -25.65
N ARG A 328 26.26 42.68 -25.07
CA ARG A 328 27.64 42.96 -24.67
C ARG A 328 28.55 43.22 -25.87
N VAL A 329 28.36 42.50 -26.97
CA VAL A 329 29.16 42.69 -28.20
C VAL A 329 28.88 44.05 -28.86
N LYS A 330 27.62 44.52 -28.85
CA LYS A 330 27.28 45.86 -29.38
C LYS A 330 27.63 47.02 -28.45
N GLY A 331 27.76 46.77 -27.14
CA GLY A 331 28.01 47.80 -26.13
C GLY A 331 29.49 48.21 -25.95
N TRP A 332 30.43 47.55 -26.64
CA TRP A 332 31.87 47.85 -26.58
C TRP A 332 32.39 48.63 -27.81
N GLY A 333 31.50 49.04 -28.72
CA GLY A 333 31.83 49.81 -29.91
C GLY A 333 31.54 51.31 -29.82
N GLY A 334 31.47 51.89 -28.62
CA GLY A 334 31.24 53.32 -28.40
C GLY A 334 31.96 53.81 -27.16
#